data_AF-A0A954TEN9-F1
#
_entry.id   AF-A0A954TEN9-F1
#
_cell.length_a   1.000
_cell.length_b   1.000
_cell.length_c   1.000
_cell.angle_alpha   90.00
_cell.angle_beta   90.00
_cell.angle_gamma   90.00
#
_symmetry.space_group_name_H-M   'P 1'
#
loop_
_entity.id
_entity.type
_entity.pdbx_description
1 polymer ?
#
loop_
_entity_poly.entity_id
_entity_poly.type
_entity_poly.pdbx_seq_one_letter_code
_entity_poly.pdbx_strand_id
1 'polypeptide(L)'
;MLSRVASSIYWMARYVERAESLARFVDVALTVSLDHMSSQQWEPLIRATGDEEIFEKKYSEYTSENVRQFLTFDVNYQSSMISCLSAARENARTVREAISSESWECLNDYYLFLSQASKRDISYANSDLFTEIKKQSHLFSGIFDSTMSRDKGWYFANIGRFLERADKTSRILDVKYFTLLPQVTDVGTTVDDLLWSAVLRSVSGFEMFRKRFHTLTIERIIDFLMLDDRFPRAINYCIRTAAGSLARVGGPIEASENEPLKLAEALQQKLANATNRTIIGGGVHEFIDSIQTDLNELGTAIRNTYFAKRTQHMPQSHVHSQKQTQIQSQALS
;
A
#
# COMPACT_ATOMS: atom_id res chain seq x y z
N MET A 1 18.85 7.79 -12.83
CA MET A 1 18.56 7.35 -11.45
C MET A 1 18.91 5.88 -11.31
N LEU A 2 19.67 5.51 -10.28
CA LEU A 2 20.07 4.12 -10.03
C LEU A 2 18.86 3.29 -9.53
N SER A 3 18.81 2.02 -9.93
CA SER A 3 17.75 1.07 -9.54
C SER A 3 17.52 0.99 -8.02
N ARG A 4 18.61 1.07 -7.24
CA ARG A 4 18.53 1.11 -5.76
C ARG A 4 17.84 2.37 -5.23
N VAL A 5 18.14 3.54 -5.82
CA VAL A 5 17.52 4.81 -5.41
C VAL A 5 16.02 4.78 -5.67
N ALA A 6 15.62 4.28 -6.85
CA ALA A 6 14.22 4.09 -7.22
C ALA A 6 13.47 3.19 -6.22
N SER A 7 14.07 2.03 -5.91
CA SER A 7 13.51 1.05 -4.98
C SER A 7 13.32 1.65 -3.59
N SER A 8 14.32 2.35 -3.06
CA SER A 8 14.25 2.97 -1.74
C SER A 8 13.16 4.05 -1.67
N ILE A 9 13.04 4.92 -2.68
CA ILE A 9 11.99 5.94 -2.70
C ILE A 9 10.59 5.32 -2.82
N TYR A 10 10.43 4.31 -3.68
CA TYR A 10 9.17 3.56 -3.83
C TYR A 10 8.73 2.92 -2.51
N TRP A 11 9.62 2.18 -1.86
CA TRP A 11 9.30 1.50 -0.60
C TRP A 11 9.12 2.46 0.57
N MET A 12 9.90 3.55 0.63
CA MET A 12 9.68 4.63 1.60
C MET A 12 8.23 5.14 1.55
N ALA A 13 7.72 5.47 0.37
CA ALA A 13 6.36 5.96 0.21
C ALA A 13 5.30 4.90 0.58
N ARG A 14 5.52 3.62 0.23
CA ARG A 14 4.63 2.52 0.64
C ARG A 14 4.57 2.36 2.16
N TYR A 15 5.71 2.37 2.84
CA TYR A 15 5.75 2.18 4.28
C TYR A 15 5.08 3.33 5.05
N VAL A 16 5.24 4.57 4.59
CA VAL A 16 4.53 5.72 5.19
C VAL A 16 3.01 5.59 5.03
N GLU A 17 2.53 5.27 3.82
CA GLU A 17 1.09 5.09 3.57
C GLU A 17 0.53 3.88 4.36
N ARG A 18 1.31 2.80 4.52
CA ARG A 18 0.93 1.63 5.33
C ARG A 18 0.74 1.98 6.80
N ALA A 19 1.73 2.65 7.40
CA ALA A 19 1.67 3.03 8.81
C ALA A 19 0.45 3.91 9.11
N GLU A 20 0.19 4.87 8.22
CA GLU A 20 -0.94 5.77 8.37
C GLU A 20 -2.31 5.11 8.07
N SER A 21 -2.37 4.17 7.13
CA SER A 21 -3.58 3.39 6.88
C SER A 21 -3.94 2.54 8.09
N LEU A 22 -2.96 1.84 8.69
CA LEU A 22 -3.18 1.07 9.92
C LEU A 22 -3.64 1.97 11.07
N ALA A 23 -3.06 3.16 11.22
CA ALA A 23 -3.49 4.11 12.25
C ALA A 23 -4.97 4.48 12.10
N ARG A 24 -5.47 4.66 10.87
CA ARG A 24 -6.90 4.88 10.65
C ARG A 24 -7.76 3.69 11.05
N PHE A 25 -7.31 2.46 10.76
CA PHE A 25 -8.13 1.28 11.04
C PHE A 25 -8.28 1.09 12.54
N VAL A 26 -7.17 1.19 13.26
CA VAL A 26 -7.14 1.05 14.71
C VAL A 26 -7.93 2.17 15.40
N ASP A 27 -7.79 3.41 14.94
CA ASP A 27 -8.54 4.56 15.47
C ASP A 27 -10.06 4.43 15.30
N VAL A 28 -10.49 3.96 14.12
CA VAL A 28 -11.92 3.71 13.88
C VAL A 28 -12.42 2.54 14.72
N ALA A 29 -11.66 1.45 14.83
CA ALA A 29 -12.04 0.34 15.70
C ALA A 29 -12.14 0.76 17.18
N LEU A 30 -11.22 1.61 17.66
CA LEU A 30 -11.33 2.21 18.99
C LEU A 30 -12.63 2.99 19.16
N THR A 31 -12.99 3.81 18.16
CA THR A 31 -14.21 4.63 18.21
C THR A 31 -15.47 3.74 18.25
N VAL A 32 -15.54 2.72 17.38
CA VAL A 32 -16.67 1.78 17.32
C VAL A 32 -16.76 0.93 18.58
N SER A 33 -15.63 0.54 19.18
CA SER A 33 -15.60 -0.22 20.44
C SER A 33 -16.07 0.59 21.65
N LEU A 34 -15.92 1.92 21.63
CA LEU A 34 -16.50 2.78 22.68
C LEU A 34 -18.03 2.84 22.58
N ASP A 35 -18.58 2.81 21.36
CA ASP A 35 -20.01 2.83 21.09
C ASP A 35 -20.67 1.45 21.30
N HIS A 36 -19.89 0.36 21.23
CA HIS A 36 -20.36 -1.02 21.32
C HIS A 36 -19.46 -1.89 22.21
N MET A 37 -20.02 -2.39 23.31
CA MET A 37 -19.34 -3.21 24.34
C MET A 37 -19.04 -4.67 23.93
N SER A 38 -18.70 -4.95 22.65
CA SER A 38 -18.36 -6.31 22.21
C SER A 38 -16.87 -6.49 21.88
N SER A 39 -16.27 -7.56 22.37
CA SER A 39 -14.86 -7.93 22.16
C SER A 39 -14.55 -8.44 20.75
N GLN A 40 -15.57 -8.73 19.93
CA GLN A 40 -15.46 -9.35 18.60
C GLN A 40 -14.99 -8.40 17.47
N GLN A 41 -14.65 -7.15 17.79
CA GLN A 41 -14.36 -6.13 16.76
C GLN A 41 -12.89 -6.09 16.31
N TRP A 42 -12.00 -6.76 17.03
CA TRP A 42 -10.55 -6.61 16.85
C TRP A 42 -9.92 -7.70 15.98
N GLU A 43 -10.49 -8.91 15.97
CA GLU A 43 -10.03 -10.01 15.12
C GLU A 43 -10.00 -9.61 13.64
N PRO A 44 -11.04 -8.96 13.09
CA PRO A 44 -11.05 -8.76 11.66
C PRO A 44 -10.09 -7.67 11.17
N LEU A 45 -9.59 -6.83 12.07
CA LEU A 45 -8.48 -5.93 11.75
C LEU A 45 -7.21 -6.71 11.42
N ILE A 46 -6.95 -7.82 12.11
CA ILE A 46 -5.81 -8.69 11.81
C ILE A 46 -6.06 -9.46 10.51
N ARG A 47 -7.28 -9.96 10.31
CA ARG A 47 -7.67 -10.61 9.04
C ARG A 47 -7.50 -9.68 7.84
N ALA A 48 -7.80 -8.38 8.01
CA ALA A 48 -7.57 -7.34 7.01
C ALA A 48 -6.12 -7.28 6.50
N THR A 49 -5.17 -7.52 7.41
CA THR A 49 -3.75 -7.46 7.08
C THR A 49 -3.28 -8.76 6.44
N GLY A 50 -4.01 -9.86 6.63
CA GLY A 50 -3.65 -11.21 6.16
C GLY A 50 -2.48 -11.81 6.96
N ASP A 51 -2.37 -11.45 8.24
CA ASP A 51 -1.25 -11.83 9.12
C ASP A 51 -1.73 -12.59 10.37
N GLU A 52 -2.87 -13.28 10.30
CA GLU A 52 -3.47 -14.07 11.39
C GLU A 52 -2.46 -15.07 11.96
N GLU A 53 -1.80 -15.85 11.10
CA GLU A 53 -0.81 -16.84 11.53
C GLU A 53 0.37 -16.21 12.30
N ILE A 54 0.74 -14.97 11.98
CA ILE A 54 1.83 -14.25 12.67
C ILE A 54 1.33 -13.75 14.02
N PHE A 55 0.10 -13.24 14.08
CA PHE A 55 -0.53 -12.77 15.31
C PHE A 55 -0.75 -13.92 16.30
N GLU A 56 -1.35 -15.03 15.86
CA GLU A 56 -1.72 -16.18 16.69
C GLU A 56 -0.51 -16.93 17.27
N LYS A 57 0.66 -16.82 16.62
CA LYS A 57 1.93 -17.32 17.18
C LYS A 57 2.37 -16.56 18.44
N LYS A 58 1.91 -15.31 18.62
CA LYS A 58 2.33 -14.42 19.69
C LYS A 58 1.24 -14.15 20.73
N TYR A 59 -0.02 -14.11 20.30
CA TYR A 59 -1.17 -13.77 21.12
C TYR A 59 -2.24 -14.85 21.03
N SER A 60 -2.83 -15.23 22.16
CA SER A 60 -3.90 -16.24 22.23
C SER A 60 -5.30 -15.68 21.93
N GLU A 61 -5.48 -14.36 22.05
CA GLU A 61 -6.77 -13.69 21.92
C GLU A 61 -6.64 -12.37 21.17
N TYR A 62 -7.65 -12.05 20.36
CA TYR A 62 -7.79 -10.79 19.64
C TYR A 62 -8.33 -9.67 20.53
N THR A 63 -7.66 -9.38 21.65
CA THR A 63 -8.04 -8.27 22.52
C THR A 63 -7.64 -6.92 21.92
N SER A 64 -8.31 -5.83 22.34
CA SER A 64 -7.92 -4.47 21.95
C SER A 64 -6.46 -4.16 22.27
N GLU A 65 -5.95 -4.66 23.40
CA GLU A 65 -4.57 -4.45 23.81
C GLU A 65 -3.59 -5.19 22.88
N ASN A 66 -3.84 -6.48 22.62
CA ASN A 66 -2.98 -7.31 21.78
C ASN A 66 -2.91 -6.79 20.34
N VAL A 67 -4.07 -6.46 19.75
CA VAL A 67 -4.13 -5.95 18.37
C VAL A 67 -3.47 -4.59 18.26
N ARG A 68 -3.68 -3.67 19.22
CA ARG A 68 -3.00 -2.37 19.22
C ARG A 68 -1.49 -2.52 19.38
N GLN A 69 -1.03 -3.39 20.29
CA GLN A 69 0.38 -3.64 20.49
C GLN A 69 1.02 -4.22 19.21
N PHE A 70 0.38 -5.21 18.61
CA PHE A 70 0.84 -5.87 17.39
C PHE A 70 0.93 -4.89 16.20
N LEU A 71 -0.14 -4.15 15.92
CA LEU A 71 -0.19 -3.27 14.76
C LEU A 71 0.61 -1.98 14.96
N THR A 72 0.81 -1.50 16.19
CA THR A 72 1.44 -0.19 16.44
C THR A 72 2.92 -0.30 16.80
N PHE A 73 3.25 -1.11 17.81
CA PHE A 73 4.55 -1.07 18.50
C PHE A 73 5.38 -2.34 18.38
N ASP A 74 4.88 -3.40 17.73
CA ASP A 74 5.61 -4.65 17.58
C ASP A 74 6.72 -4.55 16.54
N VAL A 75 7.96 -4.43 17.02
CA VAL A 75 9.15 -4.36 16.16
C VAL A 75 9.49 -5.69 15.47
N ASN A 76 8.91 -6.81 15.92
CA ASN A 76 9.14 -8.12 15.30
C ASN A 76 8.16 -8.38 14.14
N TYR A 77 7.06 -7.64 14.07
CA TYR A 77 6.12 -7.66 12.96
C TYR A 77 6.48 -6.55 11.96
N GLN A 78 6.89 -6.94 10.75
CA GLN A 78 7.45 -6.01 9.75
C GLN A 78 6.43 -4.98 9.24
N SER A 79 5.14 -5.29 9.35
CA SER A 79 4.06 -4.41 8.91
C SER A 79 3.45 -3.58 10.04
N SER A 80 3.98 -3.64 11.27
CA SER A 80 3.56 -2.71 12.33
C SER A 80 3.92 -1.26 11.96
N MET A 81 3.22 -0.29 12.54
CA MET A 81 3.46 1.14 12.27
C MET A 81 4.91 1.54 12.57
N ILE A 82 5.47 1.08 13.71
CA ILE A 82 6.87 1.36 14.07
C ILE A 82 7.87 0.71 13.11
N SER A 83 7.64 -0.54 12.69
CA SER A 83 8.50 -1.25 11.74
C SER A 83 8.46 -0.59 10.36
N CYS A 84 7.27 -0.19 9.91
CA CYS A 84 7.08 0.55 8.66
C CYS A 84 7.84 1.89 8.69
N LEU A 85 7.66 2.71 9.73
CA LEU A 85 8.35 3.99 9.82
C LEU A 85 9.87 3.83 9.96
N SER A 86 10.33 2.79 10.66
CA SER A 86 11.75 2.44 10.72
C SER A 86 12.30 2.12 9.32
N ALA A 87 11.61 1.26 8.56
CA ALA A 87 12.00 0.91 7.19
C ALA A 87 11.91 2.10 6.22
N ALA A 88 10.89 2.96 6.37
CA ALA A 88 10.75 4.19 5.59
C ALA A 88 11.93 5.13 5.83
N ARG A 89 12.27 5.35 7.10
CA ARG A 89 13.42 6.16 7.51
C ARG A 89 14.73 5.58 7.00
N GLU A 90 14.97 4.27 7.12
CA GLU A 90 16.22 3.70 6.59
C GLU A 90 16.31 3.82 5.07
N ASN A 91 15.21 3.64 4.34
CA ASN A 91 15.17 3.89 2.91
C ASN A 91 15.54 5.36 2.59
N ALA A 92 14.89 6.32 3.24
CA ALA A 92 15.15 7.74 3.07
C ALA A 92 16.61 8.11 3.38
N ARG A 93 17.22 7.46 4.39
CA ARG A 93 18.61 7.70 4.80
C ARG A 93 19.58 7.32 3.69
N THR A 94 19.30 6.25 2.96
CA THR A 94 20.16 5.77 1.87
C THR A 94 20.04 6.60 0.59
N VAL A 95 19.03 7.46 0.49
CA VAL A 95 18.74 8.28 -0.71
C VAL A 95 18.63 9.76 -0.39
N ARG A 96 19.28 10.25 0.68
CA ARG A 96 19.24 11.66 1.10
C ARG A 96 19.59 12.65 -0.01
N GLU A 97 20.43 12.27 -0.96
CA GLU A 97 20.78 13.10 -2.13
C GLU A 97 19.68 13.17 -3.20
N ALA A 98 18.72 12.25 -3.16
CA ALA A 98 17.61 12.15 -4.10
C ALA A 98 16.26 12.61 -3.51
N ILE A 99 16.25 13.01 -2.24
CA ILE A 99 15.08 13.61 -1.58
C ILE A 99 15.46 14.96 -0.98
N SER A 100 14.48 15.81 -0.69
CA SER A 100 14.75 17.06 0.02
C SER A 100 15.18 16.81 1.47
N SER A 101 16.02 17.70 2.01
CA SER A 101 16.40 17.66 3.44
C SER A 101 15.17 17.77 4.33
N GLU A 102 14.19 18.60 3.95
CA GLU A 102 12.93 18.78 4.68
C GLU A 102 12.12 17.48 4.75
N SER A 103 12.06 16.72 3.64
CA SER A 103 11.36 15.42 3.62
C SER A 103 12.08 14.38 4.47
N TRP A 104 13.42 14.38 4.45
CA TRP A 104 14.24 13.53 5.30
C TRP A 104 14.00 13.84 6.80
N GLU A 105 14.07 15.11 7.19
CA GLU A 105 13.90 15.57 8.57
C GLU A 105 12.51 15.25 9.08
N CYS A 106 11.47 15.56 8.30
CA CYS A 106 10.08 15.25 8.66
C CYS A 106 9.87 13.75 8.91
N LEU A 107 10.38 12.88 8.02
CA LEU A 107 10.24 11.43 8.21
C LEU A 107 11.06 10.91 9.40
N ASN A 108 12.24 11.48 9.65
CA ASN A 108 13.05 11.14 10.81
C ASN A 108 12.32 11.51 12.11
N ASP A 109 11.73 12.71 12.18
CA ASP A 109 10.99 13.18 13.35
C ASP A 109 9.73 12.36 13.57
N TYR A 110 9.03 11.98 12.50
CA TYR A 110 7.89 11.09 12.56
C TYR A 110 8.25 9.72 13.17
N TYR A 111 9.35 9.12 12.74
CA TYR A 111 9.84 7.88 13.36
C TYR A 111 10.24 8.09 14.83
N LEU A 112 10.96 9.16 15.15
CA LEU A 112 11.40 9.44 16.53
C LEU A 112 10.21 9.66 17.46
N PHE A 113 9.17 10.35 17.00
CA PHE A 113 7.90 10.50 17.71
C PHE A 113 7.31 9.13 18.09
N LEU A 114 7.13 8.24 17.11
CA LEU A 114 6.53 6.94 17.37
C LEU A 114 7.44 6.03 18.21
N SER A 115 8.76 6.11 18.01
CA SER A 115 9.75 5.38 18.81
C SER A 115 9.80 5.84 20.28
N GLN A 116 9.49 7.11 20.56
CA GLN A 116 9.32 7.58 21.93
C GLN A 116 7.98 7.11 22.52
N ALA A 117 6.91 7.13 21.72
CA ALA A 117 5.60 6.63 22.12
C ALA A 117 5.64 5.13 22.47
N SER A 118 6.40 4.32 21.72
CA SER A 118 6.50 2.87 21.94
C SER A 118 7.22 2.46 23.23
N LYS A 119 7.87 3.40 23.92
CA LYS A 119 8.49 3.18 25.24
C LYS A 119 7.49 3.38 26.39
N ARG A 120 6.29 3.86 26.09
CA ARG A 120 5.21 4.07 27.07
C ARG A 120 4.35 2.81 27.18
N ASP A 121 3.46 2.82 28.15
CA ASP A 121 2.43 1.80 28.30
C ASP A 121 1.47 1.77 27.10
N ILE A 122 0.89 0.60 26.81
CA ILE A 122 -0.04 0.39 25.69
C ILE A 122 -1.30 1.27 25.75
N SER A 123 -1.68 1.75 26.94
CA SER A 123 -2.72 2.77 27.11
C SER A 123 -2.44 4.06 26.30
N TYR A 124 -1.18 4.33 25.97
CA TYR A 124 -0.78 5.44 25.11
C TYR A 124 -1.15 5.22 23.63
N ALA A 125 -1.39 3.98 23.18
CA ALA A 125 -1.91 3.68 21.85
C ALA A 125 -3.41 3.96 21.76
N ASN A 126 -3.80 5.22 21.96
CA ASN A 126 -5.18 5.69 21.95
C ASN A 126 -5.47 6.55 20.70
N SER A 127 -6.70 7.07 20.60
CA SER A 127 -7.13 7.88 19.45
C SER A 127 -6.26 9.13 19.22
N ASP A 128 -5.71 9.73 20.29
CA ASP A 128 -4.82 10.90 20.17
C ASP A 128 -3.51 10.53 19.46
N LEU A 129 -2.91 9.38 19.82
CA LEU A 129 -1.71 8.88 19.13
C LEU A 129 -2.00 8.65 17.65
N PHE A 130 -3.09 7.95 17.31
CA PHE A 130 -3.41 7.66 15.91
C PHE A 130 -3.77 8.94 15.13
N THR A 131 -4.39 9.91 15.79
CA THR A 131 -4.60 11.26 15.23
C THR A 131 -3.30 11.96 14.92
N GLU A 132 -2.31 11.88 15.79
CA GLU A 132 -0.99 12.45 15.54
C GLU A 132 -0.25 11.71 14.41
N ILE A 133 -0.30 10.37 14.36
CA ILE A 133 0.26 9.59 13.26
C ILE A 133 -0.34 10.03 11.90
N LYS A 134 -1.67 10.20 11.82
CA LYS A 134 -2.33 10.73 10.61
C LYS A 134 -1.82 12.13 10.25
N LYS A 135 -1.67 13.03 11.22
CA LYS A 135 -1.14 14.39 10.99
C LYS A 135 0.30 14.37 10.46
N GLN A 136 1.17 13.56 11.06
CA GLN A 136 2.57 13.43 10.64
C GLN A 136 2.69 12.89 9.21
N SER A 137 1.83 11.94 8.82
CA SER A 137 1.77 11.46 7.43
C SER A 137 1.31 12.55 6.44
N HIS A 138 0.32 13.37 6.82
CA HIS A 138 -0.12 14.51 6.02
C HIS A 138 0.98 15.58 5.91
N LEU A 139 1.69 15.85 7.00
CA LEU A 139 2.85 16.76 7.01
C LEU A 139 3.94 16.25 6.06
N PHE A 140 4.32 14.97 6.16
CA PHE A 140 5.29 14.36 5.26
C PHE A 140 4.84 14.44 3.80
N SER A 141 3.58 14.10 3.51
CA SER A 141 3.04 14.17 2.15
C SER A 141 3.07 15.60 1.59
N GLY A 142 2.70 16.59 2.41
CA GLY A 142 2.74 18.00 2.04
C GLY A 142 4.16 18.50 1.78
N ILE A 143 5.10 18.22 2.68
CA ILE A 143 6.52 18.59 2.50
C ILE A 143 7.11 17.91 1.28
N PHE A 144 6.87 16.60 1.11
CA PHE A 144 7.38 15.83 -0.02
C PHE A 144 6.86 16.40 -1.33
N ASP A 145 5.56 16.70 -1.40
CA ASP A 145 4.97 17.31 -2.59
C ASP A 145 5.40 18.77 -2.75
N SER A 146 5.72 19.53 -1.73
CA SER A 146 6.16 20.93 -1.90
C SER A 146 7.63 21.09 -2.30
N THR A 147 8.50 20.13 -1.97
CA THR A 147 9.97 20.32 -2.03
C THR A 147 10.67 19.44 -3.06
N MET A 148 10.03 18.36 -3.52
CA MET A 148 10.62 17.46 -4.52
C MET A 148 10.46 17.99 -5.95
N SER A 149 11.50 17.88 -6.76
CA SER A 149 11.39 18.05 -8.22
C SER A 149 10.48 16.96 -8.84
N ARG A 150 9.74 17.30 -9.90
CA ARG A 150 8.75 16.39 -10.53
C ARG A 150 9.43 15.45 -11.53
N ASP A 151 10.45 14.77 -11.03
CA ASP A 151 11.30 13.85 -11.76
C ASP A 151 10.96 12.39 -11.41
N LYS A 152 11.81 11.46 -11.87
CA LYS A 152 11.60 10.03 -11.66
C LYS A 152 11.47 9.67 -10.17
N GLY A 153 12.21 10.31 -9.26
CA GLY A 153 12.12 10.05 -7.83
C GLY A 153 10.72 10.34 -7.30
N TRP A 154 10.17 11.51 -7.64
CA TRP A 154 8.79 11.86 -7.27
C TRP A 154 7.75 10.90 -7.88
N TYR A 155 7.91 10.51 -9.15
CA TYR A 155 7.01 9.53 -9.77
C TYR A 155 7.09 8.15 -9.10
N PHE A 156 8.27 7.65 -8.74
CA PHE A 156 8.39 6.38 -8.01
C PHE A 156 7.76 6.43 -6.61
N ALA A 157 7.89 7.56 -5.90
CA ALA A 157 7.20 7.76 -4.64
C ALA A 157 5.69 7.69 -4.82
N ASN A 158 5.15 8.33 -5.85
CA ASN A 158 3.71 8.28 -6.14
C ASN A 158 3.21 6.90 -6.55
N ILE A 159 3.97 6.16 -7.37
CA ILE A 159 3.61 4.77 -7.68
C ILE A 159 3.49 3.97 -6.38
N GLY A 160 4.48 4.07 -5.48
CA GLY A 160 4.43 3.41 -4.17
C GLY A 160 3.22 3.84 -3.35
N ARG A 161 3.07 5.16 -3.12
CA ARG A 161 1.98 5.76 -2.33
C ARG A 161 0.60 5.30 -2.79
N PHE A 162 0.31 5.41 -4.09
CA PHE A 162 -1.02 5.12 -4.61
C PHE A 162 -1.31 3.63 -4.74
N LEU A 163 -0.31 2.77 -5.02
CA LEU A 163 -0.52 1.33 -4.98
C LEU A 163 -0.78 0.82 -3.57
N GLU A 164 -0.04 1.31 -2.58
CA GLU A 164 -0.31 0.97 -1.18
C GLU A 164 -1.69 1.47 -0.75
N ARG A 165 -2.06 2.69 -1.12
CA ARG A 165 -3.38 3.24 -0.81
C ARG A 165 -4.51 2.43 -1.44
N ALA A 166 -4.37 1.99 -2.69
CA ALA A 166 -5.35 1.14 -3.35
C ALA A 166 -5.53 -0.20 -2.62
N ASP A 167 -4.43 -0.87 -2.29
CA ASP A 167 -4.41 -2.12 -1.50
C ASP A 167 -5.06 -1.92 -0.12
N LYS A 168 -4.76 -0.81 0.56
CA LYS A 168 -5.36 -0.54 1.87
C LYS A 168 -6.84 -0.23 1.78
N THR A 169 -7.29 0.54 0.79
CA THR A 169 -8.72 0.77 0.57
C THR A 169 -9.46 -0.53 0.26
N SER A 170 -8.90 -1.42 -0.57
CA SER A 170 -9.53 -2.70 -0.89
C SER A 170 -9.66 -3.59 0.35
N ARG A 171 -8.61 -3.68 1.18
CA ARG A 171 -8.64 -4.43 2.45
C ARG A 171 -9.67 -3.90 3.44
N ILE A 172 -9.83 -2.57 3.58
CA ILE A 172 -10.86 -1.99 4.48
C ILE A 172 -12.27 -2.36 4.03
N LEU A 173 -12.51 -2.29 2.71
CA LEU A 173 -13.78 -2.70 2.14
C LEU A 173 -14.05 -4.17 2.43
N ASP A 174 -13.01 -5.00 2.34
CA ASP A 174 -13.08 -6.44 2.55
C ASP A 174 -13.31 -6.84 4.01
N VAL A 175 -12.72 -6.11 4.97
CA VAL A 175 -12.95 -6.31 6.41
C VAL A 175 -14.44 -6.31 6.73
N LYS A 176 -15.23 -5.48 6.06
CA LYS A 176 -16.67 -5.49 6.27
C LYS A 176 -17.30 -6.87 6.00
N TYR A 177 -16.86 -7.58 4.97
CA TYR A 177 -17.40 -8.90 4.64
C TYR A 177 -17.06 -9.95 5.71
N PHE A 178 -15.88 -9.86 6.32
CA PHE A 178 -15.45 -10.77 7.39
C PHE A 178 -15.96 -10.40 8.79
N THR A 179 -16.27 -9.12 9.03
CA THR A 179 -16.58 -8.58 10.36
C THR A 179 -18.08 -8.32 10.56
N LEU A 180 -18.79 -7.98 9.49
CA LEU A 180 -20.00 -7.13 9.54
C LEU A 180 -21.12 -7.62 8.62
N LEU A 181 -21.20 -8.92 8.36
CA LEU A 181 -22.49 -9.58 8.16
C LEU A 181 -22.96 -10.14 9.51
N PRO A 182 -23.46 -9.32 10.46
CA PRO A 182 -24.18 -9.86 11.59
C PRO A 182 -25.50 -10.41 11.03
N GLN A 183 -25.51 -11.65 10.56
CA GLN A 183 -26.66 -12.27 9.88
C GLN A 183 -27.10 -11.53 8.58
N VAL A 184 -27.79 -12.23 7.67
CA VAL A 184 -28.42 -11.57 6.50
C VAL A 184 -29.48 -10.54 6.94
N THR A 185 -29.98 -10.67 8.19
CA THR A 185 -31.04 -9.82 8.76
C THR A 185 -30.60 -8.39 9.06
N ASP A 186 -29.30 -8.12 9.19
CA ASP A 186 -28.84 -6.80 9.61
C ASP A 186 -28.49 -5.89 8.43
N VAL A 187 -28.57 -6.38 7.20
CA VAL A 187 -28.38 -5.58 5.98
C VAL A 187 -29.44 -4.47 5.91
N GLY A 188 -29.01 -3.22 5.77
CA GLY A 188 -29.89 -2.05 5.75
C GLY A 188 -30.42 -1.61 7.12
N THR A 189 -29.88 -2.13 8.22
CA THR A 189 -30.17 -1.65 9.58
C THR A 189 -29.29 -0.46 9.97
N THR A 190 -29.58 0.15 11.13
CA THR A 190 -28.73 1.21 11.71
C THR A 190 -27.32 0.74 12.05
N VAL A 191 -27.16 -0.56 12.33
CA VAL A 191 -25.85 -1.19 12.56
C VAL A 191 -25.07 -1.16 11.24
N ASP A 192 -25.68 -1.57 10.13
CA ASP A 192 -25.06 -1.52 8.80
C ASP A 192 -24.60 -0.11 8.40
N ASP A 193 -25.42 0.91 8.70
CA ASP A 193 -25.09 2.33 8.49
C ASP A 193 -23.89 2.80 9.32
N LEU A 194 -23.82 2.42 10.60
CA LEU A 194 -22.70 2.75 11.47
C LEU A 194 -21.40 2.16 10.93
N LEU A 195 -21.47 0.94 10.43
CA LEU A 195 -20.34 0.17 9.94
C LEU A 195 -19.83 0.68 8.60
N TRP A 196 -20.73 1.03 7.67
CA TRP A 196 -20.33 1.76 6.48
C TRP A 196 -19.76 3.14 6.81
N SER A 197 -20.29 3.81 7.83
CA SER A 197 -19.74 5.08 8.31
C SER A 197 -18.32 4.91 8.86
N ALA A 198 -18.07 3.83 9.60
CA ALA A 198 -16.75 3.45 10.09
C ALA A 198 -15.77 3.19 8.93
N VAL A 199 -16.13 2.36 7.95
CA VAL A 199 -15.36 2.13 6.72
C VAL A 199 -15.01 3.45 6.02
N LEU A 200 -15.99 4.33 5.81
CA LEU A 200 -15.77 5.62 5.18
C LEU A 200 -14.86 6.54 6.02
N ARG A 201 -14.94 6.49 7.35
CA ARG A 201 -14.05 7.25 8.24
C ARG A 201 -12.61 6.72 8.20
N SER A 202 -12.43 5.40 8.08
CA SER A 202 -11.12 4.73 7.93
C SER A 202 -10.38 5.14 6.66
N VAL A 203 -11.09 5.70 5.68
CA VAL A 203 -10.50 6.28 4.46
C VAL A 203 -10.69 7.79 4.36
N SER A 204 -11.05 8.48 5.44
CA SER A 204 -11.33 9.93 5.46
C SER A 204 -12.33 10.37 4.37
N GLY A 205 -13.21 9.46 3.96
CA GLY A 205 -14.17 9.64 2.87
C GLY A 205 -15.57 10.00 3.33
N PHE A 206 -15.90 9.87 4.61
CA PHE A 206 -17.27 10.04 5.13
C PHE A 206 -17.91 11.37 4.72
N GLU A 207 -17.23 12.50 4.93
CA GLU A 207 -17.76 13.82 4.58
C GLU A 207 -17.97 13.99 3.07
N MET A 208 -17.01 13.55 2.26
CA MET A 208 -17.11 13.67 0.80
C MET A 208 -18.14 12.71 0.22
N PHE A 209 -18.28 11.53 0.81
CA PHE A 209 -19.37 10.59 0.52
C PHE A 209 -20.71 11.26 0.81
N ARG A 210 -20.93 11.78 2.03
CA ARG A 210 -22.20 12.41 2.42
C ARG A 210 -22.57 13.62 1.56
N LYS A 211 -21.58 14.38 1.08
CA LYS A 211 -21.80 15.48 0.13
C LYS A 211 -22.26 15.01 -1.25
N ARG A 212 -21.76 13.86 -1.72
CA ARG A 212 -22.12 13.30 -3.04
C ARG A 212 -23.36 12.40 -2.98
N PHE A 213 -23.53 11.70 -1.87
CA PHE A 213 -24.51 10.64 -1.63
C PHE A 213 -25.17 10.85 -0.27
N HIS A 214 -26.49 11.05 -0.23
CA HIS A 214 -27.18 11.29 1.04
C HIS A 214 -27.37 10.02 1.88
N THR A 215 -27.58 8.89 1.22
CA THR A 215 -27.85 7.57 1.84
C THR A 215 -26.66 6.65 1.71
N LEU A 216 -26.38 5.89 2.78
CA LEU A 216 -25.39 4.82 2.81
C LEU A 216 -26.03 3.57 2.21
N THR A 217 -25.71 3.27 0.96
CA THR A 217 -26.07 1.98 0.34
C THR A 217 -24.81 1.35 -0.24
N ILE A 218 -24.77 0.02 -0.28
CA ILE A 218 -23.61 -0.71 -0.80
C ILE A 218 -23.23 -0.27 -2.23
N GLU A 219 -24.22 -0.02 -3.09
CA GLU A 219 -24.01 0.44 -4.46
C GLU A 219 -23.22 1.75 -4.48
N ARG A 220 -23.63 2.71 -3.62
CA ARG A 220 -22.99 4.03 -3.53
C ARG A 220 -21.62 3.93 -2.90
N ILE A 221 -21.42 3.04 -1.93
CA ILE A 221 -20.10 2.81 -1.34
C ILE A 221 -19.14 2.24 -2.38
N ILE A 222 -19.57 1.29 -3.20
CA ILE A 222 -18.77 0.74 -4.31
C ILE A 222 -18.48 1.83 -5.33
N ASP A 223 -19.49 2.60 -5.74
CA ASP A 223 -19.29 3.73 -6.66
C ASP A 223 -18.28 4.74 -6.11
N PHE A 224 -18.26 4.97 -4.79
CA PHE A 224 -17.38 5.95 -4.15
C PHE A 224 -15.96 5.44 -3.86
N LEU A 225 -15.81 4.25 -3.28
CA LEU A 225 -14.52 3.74 -2.81
C LEU A 225 -13.79 2.91 -3.85
N MET A 226 -14.51 2.33 -4.82
CA MET A 226 -13.89 1.50 -5.86
C MET A 226 -13.80 2.24 -7.19
N LEU A 227 -14.91 2.87 -7.62
CA LEU A 227 -15.05 3.35 -9.00
C LEU A 227 -14.83 4.87 -9.17
N ASP A 228 -14.90 5.66 -8.08
CA ASP A 228 -14.76 7.11 -8.13
C ASP A 228 -13.39 7.52 -8.69
N ASP A 229 -13.42 8.50 -9.58
CA ASP A 229 -12.25 9.00 -10.30
C ASP A 229 -11.72 10.34 -9.78
N ARG A 230 -12.30 10.87 -8.71
CA ARG A 230 -11.95 12.14 -8.08
C ARG A 230 -11.51 11.97 -6.63
N PHE A 231 -12.05 10.98 -5.92
CA PHE A 231 -11.73 10.77 -4.52
C PHE A 231 -10.33 10.16 -4.34
N PRO A 232 -9.38 10.81 -3.62
CA PRO A 232 -7.97 10.40 -3.61
C PRO A 232 -7.64 9.02 -3.03
N ARG A 233 -8.61 8.39 -2.34
CA ARG A 233 -8.49 7.04 -1.77
C ARG A 233 -9.34 6.01 -2.50
N ALA A 234 -10.13 6.41 -3.50
CA ALA A 234 -10.83 5.47 -4.35
C ALA A 234 -9.82 4.62 -5.14
N ILE A 235 -10.11 3.33 -5.29
CA ILE A 235 -9.21 2.39 -5.97
C ILE A 235 -8.93 2.87 -7.40
N ASN A 236 -9.96 3.22 -8.17
CA ASN A 236 -9.82 3.73 -9.54
C ASN A 236 -8.93 4.98 -9.61
N TYR A 237 -9.15 5.98 -8.75
CA TYR A 237 -8.27 7.16 -8.67
C TYR A 237 -6.80 6.78 -8.42
N CYS A 238 -6.56 5.87 -7.48
CA CYS A 238 -5.21 5.45 -7.10
C CYS A 238 -4.51 4.73 -8.25
N ILE A 239 -5.18 3.77 -8.90
CA ILE A 239 -4.63 3.06 -10.07
C ILE A 239 -4.36 4.05 -11.21
N ARG A 240 -5.26 5.00 -11.46
CA ARG A 240 -5.06 6.03 -12.48
C ARG A 240 -3.84 6.91 -12.23
N THR A 241 -3.64 7.30 -10.98
CA THR A 241 -2.49 8.14 -10.61
C THR A 241 -1.18 7.36 -10.66
N ALA A 242 -1.19 6.09 -10.25
CA ALA A 242 -0.03 5.19 -10.36
C ALA A 242 0.34 4.93 -11.83
N ALA A 243 -0.63 4.63 -12.70
CA ALA A 243 -0.41 4.43 -14.14
C ALA A 243 0.18 5.68 -14.82
N GLY A 244 -0.35 6.87 -14.50
CA GLY A 244 0.20 8.14 -14.99
C GLY A 244 1.65 8.34 -14.56
N SER A 245 2.00 7.97 -13.33
CA SER A 245 3.38 8.02 -12.84
C SER A 245 4.28 6.98 -13.51
N LEU A 246 3.79 5.76 -13.76
CA LEU A 246 4.52 4.73 -14.53
C LEU A 246 4.84 5.18 -15.95
N ALA A 247 3.88 5.82 -16.63
CA ALA A 247 4.09 6.38 -17.97
C ALA A 247 5.19 7.46 -17.97
N ARG A 248 5.29 8.27 -16.91
CA ARG A 248 6.33 9.31 -16.75
C ARG A 248 7.71 8.76 -16.41
N VAL A 249 7.78 7.68 -15.64
CA VAL A 249 9.06 6.99 -15.37
C VAL A 249 9.62 6.40 -16.67
N GLY A 250 8.74 5.86 -17.51
CA GLY A 250 9.07 5.18 -18.77
C GLY A 250 9.74 3.82 -18.56
N GLY A 251 9.75 2.98 -19.59
CA GLY A 251 10.49 1.71 -19.56
C GLY A 251 12.01 1.91 -19.69
N PRO A 252 12.83 0.89 -19.37
CA PRO A 252 14.22 0.84 -19.80
C PRO A 252 14.30 1.03 -21.33
N ILE A 253 15.30 1.77 -21.83
CA ILE A 253 15.48 2.11 -23.26
C ILE A 253 15.47 0.86 -24.18
N GLU A 254 15.81 -0.30 -23.63
CA GLU A 254 15.91 -1.58 -24.36
C GLU A 254 14.70 -2.52 -24.15
N ALA A 255 13.70 -2.14 -23.35
CA ALA A 255 12.51 -2.95 -23.16
C ALA A 255 11.46 -2.55 -24.21
N SER A 256 11.17 -3.45 -25.15
CA SER A 256 10.10 -3.28 -26.13
C SER A 256 8.71 -3.14 -25.48
N GLU A 257 8.57 -3.55 -24.21
CA GLU A 257 7.31 -3.54 -23.47
C GLU A 257 7.52 -3.09 -22.02
N ASN A 258 6.81 -2.04 -21.60
CA ASN A 258 6.73 -1.60 -20.20
C ASN A 258 5.63 -2.41 -19.50
N GLU A 259 5.95 -3.65 -19.12
CA GLU A 259 4.99 -4.58 -18.50
C GLU A 259 4.23 -3.99 -17.29
N PRO A 260 4.87 -3.27 -16.35
CA PRO A 260 4.14 -2.57 -15.28
C PRO A 260 3.07 -1.60 -15.78
N LEU A 261 3.35 -0.86 -16.86
CA LEU A 261 2.38 0.08 -17.42
C LEU A 261 1.19 -0.67 -18.05
N LYS A 262 1.46 -1.76 -18.78
CA LYS A 262 0.41 -2.60 -19.38
C LYS A 262 -0.53 -3.18 -18.32
N LEU A 263 0.03 -3.74 -17.24
CA LEU A 263 -0.77 -4.29 -16.13
C LEU A 263 -1.60 -3.20 -15.45
N ALA A 264 -1.03 -2.01 -15.24
CA ALA A 264 -1.76 -0.88 -14.68
C ALA A 264 -2.90 -0.41 -15.61
N GLU A 265 -2.68 -0.36 -16.93
CA GLU A 265 -3.70 -0.02 -17.93
C GLU A 265 -4.80 -1.09 -18.03
N ALA A 266 -4.45 -2.38 -17.93
CA ALA A 266 -5.42 -3.47 -17.87
C ALA A 266 -6.31 -3.35 -16.62
N LEU A 267 -5.71 -3.05 -15.46
CA LEU A 267 -6.46 -2.82 -14.22
C LEU A 267 -7.37 -1.58 -14.31
N GLN A 268 -6.92 -0.51 -14.96
CA GLN A 268 -7.78 0.64 -15.26
C GLN A 268 -8.98 0.26 -16.12
N GLN A 269 -8.75 -0.51 -17.19
CA GLN A 269 -9.83 -0.97 -18.08
C GLN A 269 -10.83 -1.85 -17.36
N LYS A 270 -10.34 -2.77 -16.51
CA LYS A 270 -11.18 -3.60 -15.63
C LYS A 270 -12.09 -2.75 -14.76
N LEU A 271 -11.54 -1.73 -14.10
CA LEU A 271 -12.32 -0.81 -13.25
C LEU A 271 -13.27 0.08 -14.06
N ALA A 272 -12.87 0.54 -15.24
CA ALA A 272 -13.70 1.36 -16.12
C ALA A 272 -14.90 0.59 -16.69
N ASN A 273 -14.76 -0.72 -16.91
CA ASN A 273 -15.83 -1.59 -17.38
C ASN A 273 -16.72 -2.12 -16.25
N ALA A 274 -16.30 -1.96 -15.00
CA ALA A 274 -17.06 -2.40 -13.84
C ALA A 274 -18.17 -1.41 -13.48
N THR A 275 -19.29 -1.96 -13.01
CA THR A 275 -20.40 -1.20 -12.41
C THR A 275 -20.70 -1.75 -11.03
N ASN A 276 -21.34 -0.97 -10.16
CA ASN A 276 -21.80 -1.48 -8.87
C ASN A 276 -22.66 -2.76 -9.02
N ARG A 277 -23.51 -2.85 -10.05
CA ARG A 277 -24.36 -4.02 -10.33
C ARG A 277 -23.55 -5.26 -10.67
N THR A 278 -22.54 -5.12 -11.54
CA THR A 278 -21.70 -6.27 -11.94
C THR A 278 -20.82 -6.73 -10.77
N ILE A 279 -20.33 -5.79 -9.96
CA ILE A 279 -19.51 -6.11 -8.77
C ILE A 279 -20.37 -6.81 -7.72
N ILE A 280 -21.55 -6.26 -7.37
CA ILE A 280 -22.45 -6.88 -6.38
C ILE A 280 -22.97 -8.23 -6.87
N GLY A 281 -23.40 -8.32 -8.13
CA GLY A 281 -23.95 -9.54 -8.71
C GLY A 281 -22.93 -10.66 -8.88
N GLY A 282 -21.64 -10.32 -9.05
CA GLY A 282 -20.53 -11.28 -9.14
C GLY A 282 -19.88 -11.61 -7.80
N GLY A 283 -20.26 -10.92 -6.71
CA GLY A 283 -19.61 -11.02 -5.41
C GLY A 283 -18.56 -9.93 -5.21
N VAL A 284 -18.76 -9.11 -4.17
CA VAL A 284 -17.90 -7.95 -3.89
C VAL A 284 -16.55 -8.39 -3.35
N HIS A 285 -16.53 -9.39 -2.48
CA HIS A 285 -15.31 -9.98 -1.93
C HIS A 285 -14.45 -10.57 -3.06
N GLU A 286 -15.06 -11.36 -3.95
CA GLU A 286 -14.41 -11.96 -5.11
C GLU A 286 -13.82 -10.92 -6.06
N PHE A 287 -14.53 -9.81 -6.26
CA PHE A 287 -13.99 -8.69 -7.03
C PHE A 287 -12.82 -8.01 -6.32
N ILE A 288 -12.92 -7.79 -5.00
CA ILE A 288 -11.85 -7.20 -4.18
C ILE A 288 -10.59 -8.08 -4.22
N ASP A 289 -10.73 -9.39 -4.01
CA ASP A 289 -9.63 -10.36 -4.09
C ASP A 289 -8.95 -10.35 -5.45
N SER A 290 -9.75 -10.25 -6.51
CA SER A 290 -9.23 -10.13 -7.87
C SER A 290 -8.42 -8.83 -8.06
N ILE A 291 -8.87 -7.70 -7.51
CA ILE A 291 -8.08 -6.44 -7.51
C ILE A 291 -6.81 -6.56 -6.68
N GLN A 292 -6.85 -7.21 -5.51
CA GLN A 292 -5.66 -7.44 -4.67
C GLN A 292 -4.62 -8.31 -5.40
N THR A 293 -5.08 -9.31 -6.14
CA THR A 293 -4.22 -10.15 -7.00
C THR A 293 -3.56 -9.32 -8.09
N ASP A 294 -4.33 -8.51 -8.83
CA ASP A 294 -3.79 -7.63 -9.88
C ASP A 294 -2.75 -6.64 -9.32
N LEU A 295 -2.99 -6.10 -8.11
CA LEU A 295 -2.05 -5.21 -7.41
C LEU A 295 -0.74 -5.91 -7.05
N ASN A 296 -0.80 -7.18 -6.62
CA ASN A 296 0.38 -7.99 -6.30
C ASN A 296 1.20 -8.33 -7.56
N GLU A 297 0.52 -8.67 -8.66
CA GLU A 297 1.16 -8.89 -9.96
C GLU A 297 1.85 -7.62 -10.46
N LEU A 298 1.16 -6.48 -10.42
CA LEU A 298 1.73 -5.18 -10.78
C LEU A 298 2.95 -4.83 -9.89
N GLY A 299 2.85 -5.04 -8.58
CA GLY A 299 3.97 -4.84 -7.66
C GLY A 299 5.19 -5.71 -8.00
N THR A 300 4.94 -6.96 -8.41
CA THR A 300 5.97 -7.90 -8.86
C THR A 300 6.62 -7.44 -10.17
N ALA A 301 5.81 -7.01 -11.14
CA ALA A 301 6.30 -6.46 -12.40
C ALA A 301 7.16 -5.21 -12.18
N ILE A 302 6.72 -4.26 -11.34
CA ILE A 302 7.49 -3.06 -10.99
C ILE A 302 8.87 -3.45 -10.43
N ARG A 303 8.90 -4.40 -9.49
CA ARG A 303 10.16 -4.90 -8.92
C ARG A 303 11.08 -5.47 -10.00
N ASN A 304 10.54 -6.32 -10.88
CA ASN A 304 11.33 -7.00 -11.90
C ASN A 304 11.84 -6.03 -12.99
N THR A 305 11.04 -5.03 -13.37
CA THR A 305 11.38 -4.08 -14.42
C THR A 305 12.33 -2.98 -13.94
N TYR A 306 12.12 -2.45 -12.73
CA TYR A 306 12.84 -1.26 -12.25
C TYR A 306 13.89 -1.53 -11.16
N PHE A 307 13.70 -2.58 -10.34
CA PHE A 307 14.52 -2.80 -9.13
C PHE A 307 15.47 -4.00 -9.22
N ALA A 308 15.17 -4.98 -10.08
CA ALA A 308 16.06 -6.11 -10.29
C ALA A 308 17.36 -5.67 -11.00
N LYS A 309 18.50 -6.14 -10.50
CA LYS A 309 19.78 -5.96 -11.21
C LYS A 309 19.70 -6.74 -12.53
N ARG A 310 19.71 -6.05 -13.67
CA ARG A 310 20.03 -6.72 -14.95
C ARG A 310 21.46 -7.23 -14.84
N THR A 311 21.64 -8.54 -14.68
CA THR A 311 22.90 -9.19 -15.02
C THR A 311 23.12 -8.94 -16.50
N GLN A 312 24.04 -8.03 -16.84
CA GLN A 312 24.49 -7.86 -18.21
C GLN A 312 25.10 -9.20 -18.65
N HIS A 313 24.36 -9.96 -19.47
CA HIS A 313 24.98 -10.99 -20.30
C HIS A 313 25.75 -10.22 -21.36
N MET A 314 27.05 -9.98 -21.13
CA MET A 314 27.94 -9.62 -22.23
C MET A 314 27.87 -10.78 -23.24
N PRO A 315 27.50 -10.54 -24.51
CA PRO A 315 27.66 -11.57 -25.53
C PRO A 315 29.16 -11.93 -25.56
N GLN A 316 29.48 -13.20 -25.33
CA GLN A 316 30.82 -13.71 -25.51
C GLN A 316 31.23 -13.42 -26.95
N SER A 317 32.09 -12.42 -27.14
CA SER A 317 32.79 -12.22 -28.40
C SER A 317 33.58 -13.50 -28.68
N HIS A 318 33.18 -14.23 -29.71
CA HIS A 318 33.91 -15.37 -30.24
C HIS A 318 35.34 -14.96 -30.57
N VAL A 319 36.29 -15.24 -29.67
CA VAL A 319 37.70 -15.28 -30.00
C VAL A 319 37.91 -16.61 -30.73
N HIS A 320 37.76 -16.56 -32.06
CA HIS A 320 38.05 -17.71 -32.90
C HIS A 320 39.55 -18.02 -32.83
N SER A 321 39.84 -19.24 -32.41
CA SER A 321 41.16 -19.84 -32.32
C SER A 321 41.86 -19.84 -33.69
N GLN A 322 42.91 -19.04 -33.84
CA GLN A 322 43.97 -19.27 -34.82
C GLN A 322 45.22 -19.78 -34.10
N LYS A 323 45.19 -21.05 -33.66
CA LYS A 323 46.40 -21.83 -33.34
C LYS A 323 46.11 -23.32 -33.58
N GLN A 324 45.99 -23.72 -34.84
CA GLN A 324 46.15 -25.13 -35.24
C GLN A 324 46.27 -25.27 -36.76
N THR A 325 47.32 -24.68 -37.36
CA THR A 325 47.82 -25.11 -38.68
C THR A 325 49.30 -24.76 -38.80
N GLN A 326 50.13 -25.35 -37.93
CA GLN A 326 51.59 -25.33 -38.09
C GLN A 326 52.23 -26.55 -37.42
N ILE A 327 51.62 -27.73 -37.61
CA ILE A 327 52.27 -29.03 -37.34
C ILE A 327 51.79 -29.99 -38.44
N GLN A 328 52.14 -29.70 -39.69
CA GLN A 328 52.05 -30.65 -40.81
C GLN A 328 52.85 -30.12 -42.02
N SER A 329 54.14 -29.88 -41.81
CA SER A 329 55.09 -29.70 -42.93
C SER A 329 56.52 -30.10 -42.55
N GLN A 330 56.68 -31.06 -41.64
CA GLN A 330 57.94 -31.74 -41.35
C GLN A 330 57.67 -33.19 -40.95
N ALA A 331 57.23 -33.99 -41.92
CA ALA A 331 57.35 -35.45 -41.91
C ALA A 331 57.17 -35.96 -43.34
N LEU A 332 58.30 -35.98 -44.06
CA LEU A 332 58.67 -36.90 -45.15
C LEU A 332 57.99 -36.75 -46.52
N SER A 333 58.86 -36.54 -47.52
CA SER A 333 58.99 -37.34 -48.75
C SER A 333 57.80 -37.45 -49.70
#